data_AF-A0A7G9SJI3-F1
#
_entry.id   AF-A0A7G9SJI3-F1
#
_cell.length_a   1.000
_cell.length_b   1.000
_cell.length_c   1.000
_cell.angle_alpha   90.00
_cell.angle_beta   90.00
_cell.angle_gamma   90.00
#
_symmetry.space_group_name_H-M   'P 1'
#
loop_
_entity.id
_entity.type
_entity.pdbx_description
1 polymer ?
#
loop_
_entity_poly.entity_id
_entity_poly.type
_entity_poly.pdbx_seq_one_letter_code
_entity_poly.pdbx_strand_id
1 'polypeptide(L)'
;MTDAATRIGDLVKTNDVVLFMKGTPLFPQCGFSSRAIAILDRLGATYETVDVLQDPEIRQGIKAYSDWPTIPQLYVKGEFVGGSDIMMEMFESGELQQLVTAEA
;
A
#
# COMPACT_ATOMS: atom_id res chain seq x y z
N MET A 1 -10.96 -18.64 10.04
CA MET A 1 -10.54 -17.47 9.24
C MET A 1 -9.24 -16.98 9.86
N THR A 2 -8.17 -16.92 9.07
CA THR A 2 -6.84 -16.51 9.54
C THR A 2 -6.90 -15.07 10.03
N ASP A 3 -6.46 -14.82 11.27
CA ASP A 3 -6.49 -13.52 11.95
C ASP A 3 -5.90 -12.39 11.07
N ALA A 4 -4.81 -12.68 10.36
CA ALA A 4 -4.17 -11.73 9.44
C ALA A 4 -5.07 -11.23 8.31
N ALA A 5 -5.88 -12.07 7.68
CA ALA A 5 -6.73 -11.66 6.55
C ALA A 5 -7.85 -10.73 7.00
N THR A 6 -8.42 -10.98 8.19
CA THR A 6 -9.39 -10.09 8.82
C THR A 6 -8.74 -8.74 9.16
N ARG A 7 -7.57 -8.75 9.80
CA ARG A 7 -6.81 -7.52 10.13
C ARG A 7 -6.48 -6.70 8.89
N ILE A 8 -6.02 -7.33 7.81
CA ILE A 8 -5.76 -6.67 6.52
C ILE A 8 -7.05 -6.07 5.96
N GLY A 9 -8.13 -6.85 5.93
CA GLY A 9 -9.45 -6.40 5.47
C GLY A 9 -9.96 -5.19 6.24
N ASP A 10 -9.76 -5.16 7.56
CA ASP A 10 -10.18 -4.04 8.41
C ASP A 10 -9.30 -2.80 8.16
N LEU A 11 -7.99 -2.97 7.99
CA LEU A 11 -7.07 -1.87 7.68
C LEU A 11 -7.43 -1.19 6.36
N VAL A 12 -7.66 -1.97 5.29
CA VAL A 12 -8.00 -1.44 3.96
C VAL A 12 -9.41 -0.88 3.87
N LYS A 13 -10.32 -1.26 4.77
CA LYS A 13 -11.68 -0.70 4.85
C LYS A 13 -11.75 0.54 5.73
N THR A 14 -10.91 0.63 6.75
CA THR A 14 -10.90 1.75 7.70
C THR A 14 -10.19 2.98 7.13
N ASN A 15 -9.19 2.76 6.28
CA ASN A 15 -8.37 3.82 5.71
C ASN A 15 -8.57 3.88 4.20
N ASP A 16 -8.74 5.10 3.68
CA ASP A 16 -8.95 5.31 2.24
C ASP A 16 -7.71 4.99 1.41
N VAL A 17 -6.49 5.12 1.97
CA VAL A 17 -5.25 4.76 1.29
C VAL A 17 -4.35 4.02 2.27
N VAL A 18 -3.94 2.80 1.93
CA VAL A 18 -3.05 1.97 2.76
C VAL A 18 -1.90 1.43 1.93
N LEU A 19 -0.68 1.64 2.40
CA LEU A 19 0.53 1.10 1.80
C LEU A 19 1.17 0.04 2.70
N PHE A 20 1.13 -1.21 2.25
CA PHE A 20 1.91 -2.28 2.87
C PHE A 20 3.35 -2.21 2.35
N MET A 21 4.31 -1.93 3.23
CA MET A 21 5.69 -1.68 2.86
C MET A 21 6.68 -2.39 3.79
N LYS A 22 7.96 -2.39 3.41
CA LYS A 22 9.05 -2.90 4.24
C LYS A 22 9.76 -1.73 4.93
N GLY A 23 9.64 -1.65 6.25
CA GLY A 23 10.07 -0.50 7.05
C GLY A 23 8.97 0.52 7.23
N THR A 24 9.34 1.75 7.58
CA THR A 24 8.42 2.86 7.86
C THR A 24 8.65 4.01 6.88
N PRO A 25 7.73 4.99 6.76
CA PRO A 25 7.94 6.18 5.92
C PRO A 25 9.25 6.92 6.25
N LEU A 26 9.61 6.98 7.54
CA LEU A 26 10.83 7.61 8.03
C LEU A 26 12.08 6.75 7.77
N PHE A 27 11.94 5.43 7.81
CA PHE A 27 13.03 4.47 7.64
C PHE A 27 12.62 3.33 6.70
N PRO A 28 12.55 3.57 5.38
CA PRO A 28 12.23 2.53 4.42
C PRO A 28 13.40 1.54 4.31
N GLN A 29 13.10 0.24 4.43
CA GLN A 29 14.11 -0.83 4.34
C GLN A 29 14.18 -1.48 2.95
N CYS A 30 13.54 -0.88 1.95
CA CYS A 30 13.48 -1.40 0.59
C CYS A 30 13.35 -0.24 -0.40
N GLY A 31 14.13 -0.27 -1.49
CA GLY A 31 14.10 0.78 -2.52
C GLY A 31 12.72 0.94 -3.18
N PHE A 32 11.99 -0.15 -3.40
CA PHE A 32 10.62 -0.10 -3.91
C PHE A 32 9.65 0.55 -2.91
N SER A 33 9.82 0.27 -1.62
CA SER A 33 9.01 0.90 -0.57
C SER A 33 9.31 2.40 -0.46
N SER A 34 10.58 2.79 -0.58
CA SER A 34 10.96 4.21 -0.63
C SER A 34 10.37 4.92 -1.85
N ARG A 35 10.33 4.26 -3.02
CA ARG A 35 9.71 4.83 -4.22
C ARG A 35 8.21 5.04 -4.06
N ALA A 36 7.50 4.05 -3.51
CA ALA A 36 6.06 4.15 -3.26
C ALA A 36 5.72 5.33 -2.32
N ILE A 37 6.48 5.51 -1.23
CA ILE A 37 6.35 6.65 -0.32
C ILE A 37 6.58 7.97 -1.05
N ALA A 38 7.68 8.09 -1.81
CA ALA A 38 7.99 9.31 -2.53
C ALA A 38 6.90 9.72 -3.54
N ILE A 39 6.24 8.74 -4.18
CA ILE A 39 5.11 8.98 -5.06
C ILE A 39 3.91 9.54 -4.27
N LEU A 40 3.53 8.88 -3.18
CA LEU A 40 2.38 9.31 -2.37
C LEU A 40 2.61 10.69 -1.73
N ASP A 41 3.82 10.94 -1.22
CA ASP A 41 4.21 12.25 -0.67
C ASP A 41 4.17 13.34 -1.72
N ARG A 42 4.62 13.05 -2.95
CA ARG A 42 4.58 14.01 -4.06
C ARG A 42 3.15 14.33 -4.51
N LEU A 43 2.24 13.37 -4.36
CA LEU A 43 0.81 13.56 -4.60
C LEU A 43 0.11 14.32 -3.46
N GLY A 44 0.75 14.47 -2.30
CA GLY A 44 0.14 15.06 -1.10
C GLY A 44 -1.02 14.22 -0.57
N ALA A 45 -1.03 12.91 -0.87
CA ALA A 45 -2.09 12.01 -0.43
C ALA A 45 -1.97 11.76 1.09
N THR A 46 -3.11 11.63 1.76
CA THR A 46 -3.12 11.10 3.14
C THR A 46 -3.21 9.58 3.05
N TYR A 47 -2.24 8.88 3.64
CA TYR A 47 -2.17 7.42 3.56
C TYR A 47 -1.63 6.82 4.85
N GLU A 48 -2.10 5.62 5.14
CA GLU A 48 -1.63 4.81 6.25
C GLU A 48 -0.54 3.84 5.77
N THR A 49 0.43 3.51 6.61
CA THR A 49 1.48 2.53 6.26
C THR A 49 1.54 1.38 7.23
N VAL A 50 1.83 0.20 6.70
CA VAL A 50 1.94 -1.03 7.50
C VAL A 50 3.30 -1.66 7.23
N ASP A 51 4.14 -1.75 8.27
CA ASP A 51 5.43 -2.41 8.18
C ASP A 51 5.28 -3.93 8.29
N VAL A 52 5.35 -4.60 7.14
CA VAL A 52 5.27 -6.07 7.04
C VAL A 52 6.51 -6.78 7.59
N LEU A 53 7.59 -6.06 7.92
CA LEU A 53 8.76 -6.65 8.58
C LEU A 53 8.52 -6.90 10.07
N GLN A 54 7.64 -6.12 10.70
CA GLN A 54 7.28 -6.28 12.11
C GLN A 54 6.26 -7.40 12.33
N ASP A 55 5.41 -7.67 11.34
CA ASP A 55 4.35 -8.67 11.43
C ASP A 55 4.48 -9.72 10.29
N PRO A 56 5.07 -10.90 10.58
CA PRO A 56 5.22 -11.98 9.61
C PRO A 56 3.89 -12.53 9.09
N GLU A 57 2.82 -12.45 9.90
CA GLU A 57 1.50 -12.94 9.54
C GLU A 57 0.86 -12.00 8.52
N ILE A 58 0.94 -10.69 8.73
CA ILE A 58 0.51 -9.69 7.74
C ILE A 58 1.33 -9.83 6.45
N ARG A 59 2.64 -10.08 6.56
CA ARG A 59 3.51 -10.27 5.37
C ARG A 59 3.08 -11.43 4.48
N GLN A 60 2.67 -12.55 5.06
CA GLN A 60 2.16 -13.69 4.29
C GLN A 60 0.70 -13.49 3.89
N GLY A 61 -0.10 -12.96 4.81
CA GLY A 61 -1.52 -12.69 4.61
C GLY A 61 -1.78 -11.73 3.47
N ILE A 62 -1.01 -10.64 3.35
CA ILE A 62 -1.23 -9.63 2.32
C ILE A 62 -1.00 -10.20 0.92
N LYS A 63 0.02 -11.05 0.77
CA LYS A 63 0.32 -11.71 -0.51
C LYS A 63 -0.80 -12.65 -0.94
N ALA A 64 -1.39 -13.36 0.01
CA ALA A 64 -2.52 -14.25 -0.24
C ALA A 64 -3.83 -13.47 -0.46
N TYR A 65 -4.01 -12.35 0.23
CA TYR A 65 -5.19 -11.50 0.13
C TYR A 65 -5.25 -10.74 -1.21
N SER A 66 -4.10 -10.25 -1.68
CA SER A 66 -3.96 -9.52 -2.94
C SER A 66 -3.78 -10.41 -4.16
N ASP A 67 -3.57 -11.73 -3.95
CA ASP A 67 -3.02 -12.66 -4.95
C ASP A 67 -1.76 -12.11 -5.65
N TRP A 68 -0.88 -11.44 -4.87
CA TRP A 68 0.28 -10.73 -5.40
C TRP A 68 1.55 -11.04 -4.61
N PRO A 69 2.63 -11.53 -5.24
CA PRO A 69 3.78 -12.07 -4.51
C PRO A 69 4.75 -11.00 -3.98
N THR A 70 4.66 -9.76 -4.46
CA THR A 70 5.63 -8.69 -4.20
C THR A 70 5.13 -7.62 -3.23
N ILE A 71 6.06 -6.85 -2.68
CA ILE A 71 5.86 -5.76 -1.71
C ILE A 71 6.82 -4.63 -2.13
N PRO A 72 6.40 -3.35 -2.12
CA PRO A 72 5.18 -2.79 -1.51
C PRO A 72 3.90 -3.08 -2.28
N GLN A 73 2.75 -2.96 -1.59
CA GLN A 73 1.40 -3.08 -2.15
C GLN A 73 0.53 -1.90 -1.69
N LEU A 74 -0.10 -1.23 -2.64
CA LEU A 74 -1.01 -0.11 -2.38
C LEU A 74 -2.46 -0.55 -2.48
N TYR A 75 -3.26 -0.12 -1.51
CA TYR A 75 -4.70 -0.21 -1.49
C TYR A 75 -5.31 1.18 -1.44
N VAL A 76 -6.36 1.40 -2.22
CA VAL A 76 -7.15 2.64 -2.24
C VAL A 76 -8.62 2.26 -2.13
N LYS A 77 -9.33 2.80 -1.13
CA LYS A 77 -10.76 2.55 -0.82
C LYS A 77 -11.11 1.06 -0.76
N GLY A 78 -10.23 0.26 -0.19
CA GLY A 78 -10.38 -1.20 -0.09
C GLY A 78 -10.01 -1.97 -1.35
N GLU A 79 -9.70 -1.31 -2.47
CA GLU A 79 -9.29 -1.94 -3.72
C GLU A 79 -7.77 -2.02 -3.85
N PHE A 80 -7.28 -3.15 -4.35
CA PHE A 80 -5.86 -3.34 -4.62
C PHE A 80 -5.47 -2.58 -5.90
N VAL A 81 -4.54 -1.64 -5.79
CA VAL A 81 -4.04 -0.86 -6.93
C VAL A 81 -2.85 -1.55 -7.59
N GLY A 82 -1.86 -1.96 -6.80
CA GLY A 82 -0.66 -2.58 -7.34
C GLY A 82 0.60 -2.40 -6.50
N GLY A 83 1.72 -2.82 -7.07
CA GLY A 83 3.05 -2.64 -6.49
C GLY A 83 3.72 -1.33 -6.91
N SER A 84 4.97 -1.14 -6.48
CA SER A 84 5.72 0.10 -6.73
C SER A 84 5.87 0.48 -8.21
N ASP A 85 5.97 -0.47 -9.12
CA ASP A 85 6.15 -0.18 -10.55
C ASP A 85 4.81 0.28 -11.18
N ILE A 86 3.70 -0.38 -10.83
CA ILE A 86 2.34 0.03 -11.23
C ILE A 86 2.02 1.43 -10.67
N MET A 87 2.36 1.69 -9.41
CA MET A 87 2.22 3.02 -8.82
C MET A 87 2.98 4.09 -9.61
N MET A 88 4.18 3.78 -10.12
CA MET A 88 4.96 4.72 -10.93
C MET A 88 4.27 4.98 -12.27
N GLU A 89 3.83 3.93 -12.96
CA GLU A 89 3.10 4.07 -14.25
C GLU A 89 1.82 4.88 -14.08
N MET A 90 1.03 4.60 -13.05
CA MET A 90 -0.20 5.34 -12.75
C MET A 90 0.07 6.77 -12.27
N PHE A 91 1.21 7.01 -11.63
CA PHE A 91 1.66 8.36 -11.28
C PHE A 91 2.03 9.16 -12.54
N GLU A 92 2.74 8.55 -13.49
CA GLU A 92 3.10 9.17 -14.77
C GLU A 92 1.88 9.43 -15.66
N SER A 93 0.87 8.56 -15.62
CA SER A 93 -0.40 8.75 -16.34
C SER A 93 -1.33 9.78 -15.65
N GLY A 94 -1.07 10.11 -14.38
CA GLY A 94 -1.93 10.95 -13.55
C GLY A 94 -3.17 10.24 -12.97
N GLU A 95 -3.36 8.95 -13.29
CA GLU A 95 -4.46 8.14 -12.78
C GLU A 95 -4.35 7.91 -11.26
N LEU A 96 -3.13 7.70 -10.75
CA LEU A 96 -2.91 7.50 -9.32
C LEU A 96 -3.33 8.74 -8.52
N GLN A 97 -3.06 9.93 -9.06
CA GLN A 97 -3.50 11.18 -8.43
C GLN A 97 -5.02 11.20 -8.30
N GLN A 98 -5.75 10.90 -9.38
CA GLN A 98 -7.21 10.87 -9.35
C GLN A 98 -7.75 9.87 -8.34
N LEU A 99 -7.11 8.70 -8.21
CA LEU A 99 -7.54 7.68 -7.24
C LEU A 99 -7.34 8.13 -5.79
N VAL A 100 -6.20 8.72 -5.46
CA VAL A 100 -5.88 9.13 -4.08
C VAL A 100 -6.48 10.48 -3.68
N THR A 101 -6.81 11.34 -4.66
CA THR A 101 -7.44 12.65 -4.42
C THR A 101 -8.93 12.67 -4.72
N ALA A 102 -9.53 11.59 -5.20
CA ALA A 102 -10.97 11.52 -5.39
C ALA A 102 -11.67 11.63 -4.03
N GLU A 103 -11.92 12.86 -3.59
CA GLU A 103 -12.93 13.19 -2.59
C GLU A 103 -14.24 12.52 -3.03
N ALA A 104 -14.86 11.78 -2.11
CA ALA A 104 -16.25 11.38 -2.26
C ALA A 104 -17.16 12.59 -2.05
#